data_AF-A0A8K1FXT5-F1
#
_entry.id   AF-A0A8K1FXT5-F1
#
_cell.length_a   1.000
_cell.length_b   1.000
_cell.length_c   1.000
_cell.angle_alpha   90.00
_cell.angle_beta   90.00
_cell.angle_gamma   90.00
#
_symmetry.space_group_name_H-M   'P 1'
#
loop_
_entity.id
_entity.type
_entity.pdbx_description
1 polymer ?
#
loop_
_entity_poly.entity_id
_entity_poly.type
_entity_poly.pdbx_seq_one_letter_code
_entity_poly.pdbx_strand_id
1 'polypeptide(L)'
;MMDFFNAQMRLGGLTQAPGNPVLAVQINQDKNFAFLEFRSVDETTQAMAFDGIIFQGQSLKIRRPHDYQPLPGMSENPSVYVP
;
A
#
# COMPACT_ATOMS: atom_id res chain seq x y z
N MET A 1 -3.55 -7.02 9.29
CA MET A 1 -2.80 -6.21 8.31
C MET A 1 -3.73 -5.59 7.28
N MET A 2 -4.62 -6.36 6.64
CA MET A 2 -5.61 -5.82 5.70
C MET A 2 -6.45 -4.66 6.25
N ASP A 3 -7.11 -4.84 7.40
CA ASP A 3 -7.94 -3.78 8.01
C ASP A 3 -7.14 -2.54 8.39
N PHE A 4 -5.88 -2.72 8.80
CA PHE A 4 -4.98 -1.62 9.13
C PHE A 4 -4.72 -0.75 7.89
N PHE A 5 -4.29 -1.35 6.78
CA PHE A 5 -4.05 -0.59 5.56
C PHE A 5 -5.33 0.03 4.99
N ASN A 6 -6.46 -0.69 5.04
CA ASN A 6 -7.75 -0.13 4.63
C ASN A 6 -8.15 1.09 5.47
N ALA A 7 -7.98 1.02 6.79
CA ALA A 7 -8.27 2.14 7.68
C ALA A 7 -7.33 3.32 7.44
N GLN A 8 -6.01 3.07 7.33
CA GLN A 8 -5.02 4.11 7.11
C GLN A 8 -5.22 4.81 5.76
N MET A 9 -5.49 4.06 4.69
CA MET A 9 -5.79 4.65 3.37
C MET A 9 -7.04 5.52 3.39
N ARG A 10 -8.09 5.09 4.09
CA ARG A 10 -9.32 5.88 4.23
C ARG A 10 -9.08 7.15 5.05
N LEU A 11 -8.36 7.05 6.17
CA LEU A 11 -8.02 8.20 7.03
C LEU A 11 -7.11 9.20 6.31
N GLY A 12 -6.15 8.71 5.52
CA GLY A 12 -5.23 9.54 4.73
C GLY A 12 -5.85 10.12 3.45
N GLY A 13 -7.13 9.83 3.14
CA GLY A 13 -7.78 10.29 1.92
C GLY A 13 -7.17 9.70 0.64
N LEU A 14 -6.55 8.52 0.73
CA LEU A 14 -5.83 7.87 -0.37
C LEU A 14 -6.71 6.92 -1.19
N THR A 15 -7.97 6.74 -0.80
CA THR A 15 -8.93 5.90 -1.53
C THR A 15 -9.61 6.68 -2.64
N GLN A 16 -9.72 6.09 -3.83
CA GLN A 16 -10.35 6.76 -4.97
C GLN A 16 -11.88 6.60 -5.02
N ALA A 17 -12.42 5.59 -4.34
CA ALA A 17 -13.83 5.26 -4.39
C ALA A 17 -14.33 4.71 -3.04
N PRO A 18 -15.66 4.66 -2.80
CA PRO A 18 -16.22 3.95 -1.66
C PRO A 18 -15.77 2.48 -1.62
N GLY A 19 -15.55 1.93 -0.44
CA GLY A 19 -15.13 0.53 -0.25
C GLY A 19 -13.69 0.36 0.20
N ASN A 20 -13.25 -0.90 0.29
CA ASN A 20 -11.91 -1.24 0.77
C ASN A 20 -10.90 -1.22 -0.41
N PRO A 21 -9.83 -0.40 -0.34
CA PRO A 21 -8.81 -0.38 -1.37
C PRO A 21 -7.98 -1.66 -1.44
N VAL A 22 -7.69 -2.29 -0.28
CA VAL A 22 -6.96 -3.56 -0.20
C VAL A 22 -7.94 -4.71 -0.38
N LEU A 23 -7.67 -5.57 -1.37
CA LEU A 23 -8.45 -6.75 -1.71
C LEU A 23 -7.93 -8.00 -1.00
N ALA A 24 -6.62 -8.18 -0.96
CA ALA A 24 -5.98 -9.33 -0.34
C ALA A 24 -4.64 -8.95 0.29
N VAL A 25 -4.26 -9.69 1.32
CA VAL A 25 -2.93 -9.62 1.93
C VAL A 25 -2.41 -11.04 2.09
N GLN A 26 -1.26 -11.33 1.47
CA GLN A 26 -0.57 -12.60 1.62
C GLN A 26 0.67 -12.40 2.48
N ILE A 27 0.70 -13.02 3.65
CA ILE A 27 1.81 -12.87 4.60
C ILE A 27 2.70 -14.10 4.52
N ASN A 28 3.98 -13.87 4.26
CA ASN A 28 5.02 -14.89 4.35
C ASN A 28 5.76 -14.71 5.69
N GLN A 29 5.39 -15.51 6.67
CA GLN A 29 5.97 -15.43 8.02
C GLN A 29 7.43 -15.94 8.04
N ASP A 30 7.75 -16.97 7.24
CA ASP A 30 9.10 -17.53 7.17
C ASP A 30 10.14 -16.52 6.67
N LYS A 31 9.76 -15.70 5.69
CA LYS A 31 10.63 -14.67 5.08
C LYS A 31 10.34 -13.25 5.58
N ASN A 32 9.42 -13.11 6.53
CA ASN A 32 9.01 -11.86 7.16
C ASN A 32 8.65 -10.72 6.17
N PHE A 33 7.84 -11.04 5.16
CA PHE A 33 7.28 -10.03 4.24
C PHE A 33 5.82 -10.32 3.94
N ALA A 34 5.12 -9.34 3.36
CA ALA A 34 3.76 -9.51 2.87
C ALA A 34 3.57 -8.91 1.48
N PHE A 35 2.69 -9.50 0.70
CA PHE A 35 2.15 -8.90 -0.51
C PHE A 35 0.78 -8.30 -0.22
N LEU A 36 0.58 -7.07 -0.68
CA LEU A 36 -0.71 -6.39 -0.63
C LEU A 36 -1.24 -6.27 -2.05
N GLU A 37 -2.48 -6.72 -2.24
CA GLU A 37 -3.21 -6.56 -3.49
C GLU A 37 -4.26 -5.45 -3.33
N PHE A 38 -4.25 -4.49 -4.24
CA PHE A 38 -5.20 -3.38 -4.25
C PHE A 38 -6.14 -3.51 -5.45
N ARG A 39 -7.33 -2.93 -5.33
CA ARG A 39 -8.31 -2.89 -6.42
C ARG A 39 -7.95 -1.95 -7.56
N SER A 40 -6.99 -1.04 -7.36
CA SER A 40 -6.55 -0.10 -8.39
C SER A 40 -5.05 0.18 -8.33
N VAL A 41 -4.48 0.49 -9.50
CA VAL A 41 -3.06 0.85 -9.65
C VAL A 41 -2.74 2.15 -8.92
N ASP A 42 -3.65 3.13 -8.97
CA ASP A 42 -3.44 4.40 -8.29
C ASP A 42 -3.46 4.25 -6.76
N GLU A 43 -4.39 3.48 -6.20
CA GLU A 43 -4.39 3.17 -4.76
C GLU A 43 -3.12 2.42 -4.33
N THR A 44 -2.58 1.56 -5.21
CA THR A 44 -1.28 0.93 -5.00
C THR A 44 -0.16 1.97 -4.96
N THR A 45 -0.19 2.96 -5.85
CA THR A 45 0.74 4.08 -5.84
C THR A 45 0.63 4.92 -4.58
N GLN A 46 -0.58 5.28 -4.17
CA GLN A 46 -0.78 6.06 -2.94
C GLN A 46 -0.33 5.28 -1.70
N ALA A 47 -0.53 3.96 -1.66
CA ALA A 47 -0.10 3.13 -0.54
C ALA A 47 1.43 3.13 -0.31
N MET A 48 2.23 3.47 -1.33
CA MET A 48 3.68 3.68 -1.18
C MET A 48 4.02 4.81 -0.22
N ALA A 49 3.09 5.74 0.02
CA ALA A 49 3.25 6.83 0.99
C ALA A 49 3.38 6.32 2.43
N PHE A 50 2.91 5.11 2.72
CA PHE A 50 3.04 4.47 4.03
C PHE A 50 4.38 3.75 4.23
N ASP A 51 5.38 3.99 3.39
CA ASP A 51 6.72 3.48 3.65
C ASP A 51 7.25 4.00 5.00
N GLY A 52 7.56 3.10 5.91
CA GLY A 52 7.95 3.43 7.28
C GLY A 52 6.80 3.42 8.29
N ILE A 53 5.55 3.18 7.89
CA ILE A 53 4.41 3.18 8.80
C ILE A 53 4.61 2.17 9.94
N ILE A 54 4.23 2.57 11.15
CA ILE A 54 4.32 1.72 12.33
C ILE A 54 3.11 0.79 12.38
N PHE A 55 3.37 -0.52 12.29
CA PHE A 55 2.39 -1.57 12.49
C PHE A 55 2.85 -2.48 13.62
N GLN A 56 2.04 -2.61 14.68
CA GLN A 56 2.34 -3.45 15.84
C GLN A 56 3.72 -3.16 16.48
N GLY A 57 4.15 -1.89 16.47
CA GLY A 57 5.44 -1.46 17.04
C GLY A 57 6.65 -1.67 16.13
N GLN A 58 6.45 -2.13 14.88
CA GLN A 58 7.50 -2.26 13.88
C GLN A 58 7.26 -1.32 12.70
N SER A 59 8.32 -0.71 12.17
CA SER A 59 8.24 0.05 10.93
C SER A 59 8.20 -0.89 9.73
N LEU A 60 7.14 -0.76 8.92
CA LEU A 60 6.99 -1.55 7.71
C LEU A 60 7.73 -0.90 6.55
N LYS A 61 8.44 -1.72 5.75
CA LYS A 61 9.08 -1.27 4.52
C LYS A 61 8.19 -1.62 3.32
N ILE A 62 7.68 -0.62 2.63
CA ILE A 62 6.77 -0.79 1.50
C ILE A 62 7.55 -0.54 0.20
N ARG A 63 7.66 -1.56 -0.64
CA ARG A 63 8.37 -1.47 -1.92
C ARG A 63 7.52 -2.07 -3.03
N ARG A 64 7.70 -1.55 -4.25
CA ARG A 64 7.17 -2.20 -5.45
C ARG A 64 7.87 -3.56 -5.62
N PRO A 65 7.18 -4.57 -6.19
CA PRO A 65 7.81 -5.82 -6.61
C PRO A 65 8.96 -5.55 -7.57
N HIS A 66 9.96 -6.45 -7.61
CA HIS A 66 11.16 -6.26 -8.42
C HIS A 66 10.86 -6.17 -9.93
N ASP A 67 9.84 -6.90 -10.38
CA ASP A 67 9.39 -6.95 -11.78
C ASP A 67 8.30 -5.91 -12.11
N TYR A 68 8.05 -4.93 -11.23
CA TYR A 68 7.08 -3.88 -11.52
C TYR A 68 7.52 -3.02 -12.70
N GLN A 69 6.73 -3.01 -13.76
CA GLN A 69 6.88 -2.10 -14.89
C GLN A 69 5.80 -1.02 -14.81
N PRO A 70 6.18 0.26 -14.74
CA PRO A 70 5.20 1.35 -14.72
C PRO A 70 4.42 1.41 -16.03
N LEU A 71 3.12 1.67 -15.92
CA LEU A 71 2.28 1.92 -17.07
C LEU A 71 2.65 3.28 -17.70
N PRO A 72 2.73 3.37 -19.05
CA PRO A 72 3.04 4.63 -19.72
C PRO A 72 2.07 5.74 -19.32
N GLY A 73 2.58 6.86 -18.81
CA GLY A 73 1.77 8.03 -18.43
C GLY A 73 1.17 7.97 -17.01
N MET A 74 1.49 6.96 -16.20
CA MET A 74 1.08 6.89 -14.79
C MET A 74 2.17 7.39 -13.85
N SER A 75 1.79 8.20 -12.87
CA SER A 75 2.69 8.66 -11.81
C SER A 75 3.11 7.51 -10.91
N GLU A 76 4.42 7.35 -10.68
CA GLU A 76 4.97 6.29 -9.82
C GLU A 76 5.08 6.70 -8.35
N ASN A 77 5.01 8.00 -8.08
CA ASN A 77 5.12 8.56 -6.75
C ASN A 77 3.73 8.83 -6.17
N PRO A 78 3.52 8.55 -4.88
CA PRO A 78 2.30 8.95 -4.21
C PRO A 78 2.15 10.48 -4.24
N SER A 79 0.91 10.95 -4.31
CA SER A 79 0.64 12.39 -4.37
C SER A 79 0.68 13.06 -2.99
N VAL A 80 0.71 12.25 -1.93
CA VAL A 80 0.73 12.66 -0.53
C VAL A 80 1.81 11.85 0.19
N TYR A 81 2.61 12.49 1.05
CA TYR A 81 3.55 11.79 1.93
C TYR A 81 2.93 11.71 3.32
N VAL A 82 2.72 10.50 3.84
CA VAL A 82 2.14 10.29 5.18
C VAL A 82 3.31 10.05 6.15
N PRO A 83 3.43 10.85 7.23
CA PRO A 83 4.52 10.73 8.19
C PRO A 83 4.46 9.46 9.05
#